data_AF-A0A416VX24-F1
#
_entry.id   AF-A0A416VX24-F1
#
_cell.length_a   1.000
_cell.length_b   1.000
_cell.length_c   1.000
_cell.angle_alpha   90.00
_cell.angle_beta   90.00
_cell.angle_gamma   90.00
#
_symmetry.space_group_name_H-M   'P 1'
#
loop_
_entity.id
_entity.type
_entity.pdbx_description
1 polymer ?
#
loop_
_entity_poly.entity_id
_entity_poly.type
_entity_poly.pdbx_seq_one_letter_code
_entity_poly.pdbx_strand_id
1 'polypeptide(L)'
;MIGCQDVTIGFLNTGEAGYEIDSLEVKLVLDNTVPDIIPNPEYEEYIDMGFNPESCIEMGIYPTLEIGGGEDYTRDKYSIPWTSTPIEGVDGTAPIYVSIKDVTSRDGDSEKMKAVLTVKGDGMLSVPCHHNVPLGRYIVS
;
A
#
# COMPACT_ATOMS: atom_id res chain seq x y z
N MET A 1 37.42 -26.61 25.82
CA MET A 1 37.39 -25.22 25.33
C MET A 1 38.06 -25.19 23.95
N ILE A 2 37.35 -25.63 22.89
CA ILE A 2 37.65 -25.34 21.49
C ILE A 2 36.31 -25.43 20.75
N GLY A 3 35.97 -24.37 20.03
CA GLY A 3 34.77 -24.27 19.21
C GLY A 3 34.84 -22.98 18.40
N CYS A 4 35.91 -22.80 17.63
CA CYS A 4 35.95 -21.82 16.55
C CYS A 4 34.90 -22.25 15.52
N GLN A 5 33.72 -21.65 15.59
CA GLN A 5 32.81 -21.59 14.46
C GLN A 5 33.34 -20.41 13.63
N ASP A 6 34.18 -20.71 12.65
CA ASP A 6 34.63 -19.74 11.65
C ASP A 6 33.40 -19.35 10.83
N VAL A 7 32.75 -18.25 11.22
CA VAL A 7 31.60 -17.72 10.47
C VAL A 7 32.20 -17.07 9.23
N THR A 8 32.08 -17.76 8.09
CA THR A 8 32.43 -17.15 6.81
C THR A 8 31.56 -15.90 6.64
N ILE A 9 32.17 -14.72 6.72
CA ILE A 9 31.48 -13.45 6.46
C ILE A 9 31.17 -13.46 4.96
N GLY A 10 29.98 -13.95 4.63
CA GLY A 10 29.40 -13.79 3.30
C GLY A 10 29.06 -12.31 3.13
N PHE A 11 29.80 -11.62 2.28
CA PHE A 11 29.39 -10.29 1.85
C PHE A 11 28.11 -10.45 1.02
N LEU A 12 26.99 -9.89 1.50
CA LEU A 12 25.81 -9.72 0.66
C LEU A 12 26.17 -8.66 -0.39
N ASN A 13 26.40 -9.09 -1.63
CA ASN A 13 26.63 -8.16 -2.73
C ASN A 13 25.30 -7.51 -3.10
N THR A 14 25.03 -6.34 -2.51
CA THR A 14 23.81 -5.54 -2.76
C THR A 14 23.81 -4.90 -4.15
N GLY A 15 24.85 -5.10 -4.97
CA GLY A 15 24.90 -4.62 -6.34
C GLY A 15 23.83 -5.22 -7.26
N GLU A 16 23.22 -6.34 -6.86
CA GLU A 16 22.19 -7.06 -7.61
C GLU A 16 20.99 -7.47 -6.75
N ALA A 17 20.63 -6.67 -5.73
CA ALA A 17 19.32 -6.82 -5.09
C ALA A 17 18.24 -6.42 -6.11
N GLY A 18 17.81 -7.40 -6.93
CA GLY A 18 16.77 -7.23 -7.93
C GLY A 18 15.40 -7.40 -7.31
N TYR A 19 14.54 -6.40 -7.45
CA TYR A 19 13.12 -6.51 -7.16
C TYR A 19 12.44 -7.16 -8.38
N GLU A 20 11.59 -8.17 -8.18
CA GLU A 20 10.86 -8.81 -9.31
C GLU A 20 9.93 -7.81 -10.01
N ILE A 21 9.48 -6.79 -9.27
CA ILE A 21 8.68 -5.69 -9.80
C ILE A 21 9.64 -4.59 -10.29
N ASP A 22 9.68 -4.35 -11.60
CA ASP A 22 10.55 -3.32 -12.18
C ASP A 22 9.88 -1.92 -12.25
N SER A 23 8.59 -1.85 -11.91
CA SER A 23 7.78 -0.63 -12.00
C SER A 23 6.56 -0.65 -11.06
N LEU A 24 6.28 0.49 -10.45
CA LEU A 24 5.13 0.70 -9.56
C LEU A 24 4.31 1.88 -10.08
N GLU A 25 2.98 1.78 -10.03
CA GLU A 25 2.06 2.80 -10.53
C GLU A 25 1.33 3.53 -9.40
N VAL A 26 1.40 4.85 -9.42
CA VAL A 26 0.66 5.74 -8.50
C VAL A 26 -0.30 6.58 -9.34
N LYS A 27 -1.61 6.34 -9.21
CA LYS A 27 -2.63 7.12 -9.91
C LYS A 27 -2.69 8.55 -9.34
N LEU A 28 -2.52 9.55 -10.20
CA LEU A 28 -2.74 10.97 -9.84
C LEU A 28 -4.22 11.35 -9.87
N VAL A 29 -4.95 10.87 -10.88
CA VAL A 29 -6.39 11.08 -11.02
C VAL A 29 -7.09 9.87 -10.45
N LEU A 30 -7.88 10.09 -9.40
CA LEU A 30 -8.60 9.05 -8.68
C LEU A 30 -10.02 8.91 -9.24
N ASP A 31 -10.48 7.67 -9.42
CA ASP A 31 -11.91 7.44 -9.61
C ASP A 31 -12.61 7.45 -8.24
N ASN A 32 -12.99 8.65 -7.80
CA ASN A 32 -13.64 8.89 -6.52
C ASN A 32 -15.16 9.06 -6.65
N THR A 33 -15.76 8.47 -7.70
CA THR A 33 -17.20 8.47 -7.90
C THR A 33 -17.92 8.02 -6.62
N VAL A 34 -18.84 8.85 -6.11
CA VAL A 34 -19.55 8.57 -4.87
C VAL A 34 -20.53 7.42 -5.07
N PRO A 35 -20.50 6.36 -4.24
CA PRO A 35 -21.46 5.26 -4.35
C PRO A 35 -22.86 5.69 -3.94
N ASP A 36 -23.86 5.07 -4.54
CA ASP A 36 -25.24 5.14 -4.08
C ASP A 36 -25.42 4.23 -2.87
N ILE A 37 -26.04 4.75 -1.82
CA ILE A 37 -26.36 4.00 -0.60
C ILE A 37 -27.78 3.46 -0.74
N ILE A 38 -27.92 2.14 -0.83
CA ILE A 38 -29.22 1.47 -0.93
C ILE A 38 -29.46 0.57 0.29
N PRO A 39 -30.71 0.29 0.65
CA PRO A 39 -31.02 -0.75 1.64
C PRO A 39 -30.45 -2.10 1.20
N ASN A 40 -29.93 -2.89 2.13
CA ASN A 40 -29.44 -4.24 1.87
C ASN A 40 -30.58 -5.27 2.05
N PRO A 41 -31.09 -5.91 0.97
CA PRO A 41 -32.14 -6.91 1.10
C PRO A 41 -31.72 -8.11 1.94
N GLU A 42 -30.43 -8.51 1.89
CA GLU A 42 -29.90 -9.61 2.69
C GLU A 42 -29.99 -9.30 4.18
N TYR A 43 -29.68 -8.06 4.59
CA TYR A 43 -29.80 -7.67 5.99
C TYR A 43 -31.24 -7.80 6.50
N GLU A 44 -32.21 -7.31 5.73
CA GLU A 44 -33.63 -7.38 6.09
C GLU A 44 -34.12 -8.84 6.20
N GLU A 45 -33.68 -9.73 5.30
CA GLU A 45 -34.01 -11.16 5.37
C GLU A 45 -33.50 -11.81 6.67
N TYR A 46 -32.29 -11.48 7.11
CA TYR A 46 -31.75 -12.02 8.37
C TYR A 46 -32.52 -11.50 9.59
N ILE A 47 -32.89 -10.22 9.59
CA ILE A 47 -33.74 -9.64 10.63
C ILE A 47 -35.10 -10.36 10.67
N ASP A 48 -35.72 -10.59 9.51
CA ASP A 48 -37.00 -11.31 9.40
C ASP A 48 -36.91 -12.77 9.84
N MET A 49 -35.75 -13.41 9.67
CA MET A 49 -35.45 -14.75 10.19
C MET A 49 -35.20 -14.78 11.70
N GLY A 50 -35.26 -13.64 12.37
CA GLY A 50 -35.09 -13.51 13.82
C GLY A 50 -33.63 -13.38 14.27
N PHE A 51 -32.70 -13.10 13.36
CA PHE A 51 -31.35 -12.72 13.76
C PHE A 51 -31.38 -11.34 14.41
N ASN A 52 -30.54 -11.15 15.41
CA ASN A 52 -30.38 -9.84 16.02
C ASN A 52 -29.47 -8.95 15.13
N PRO A 53 -29.67 -7.62 15.14
CA PRO A 53 -28.85 -6.68 14.37
C PRO A 53 -27.34 -6.79 14.61
N GLU A 54 -26.93 -7.05 15.86
CA GLU A 54 -25.50 -7.11 16.23
C GLU A 54 -24.81 -8.30 15.57
N SER A 55 -25.43 -9.48 15.59
CA SER A 55 -24.91 -10.68 14.92
C SER A 55 -24.83 -10.51 13.40
N CYS A 56 -25.78 -9.80 12.78
CA CYS A 56 -25.70 -9.51 11.34
C CYS A 56 -24.46 -8.65 11.03
N ILE A 57 -24.21 -7.61 11.82
CA ILE A 57 -23.05 -6.73 11.69
C ILE A 57 -21.74 -7.50 11.94
N GLU A 58 -21.70 -8.38 12.94
CA GLU A 58 -20.54 -9.26 13.21
C GLU A 58 -20.25 -10.21 12.04
N MET A 59 -21.28 -10.65 11.32
CA MET A 59 -21.16 -11.46 10.11
C MET A 59 -20.81 -10.65 8.86
N GLY A 60 -20.67 -9.32 8.98
CA GLY A 60 -20.39 -8.42 7.86
C GLY A 60 -21.60 -8.10 6.99
N ILE A 61 -22.82 -8.40 7.46
CA ILE A 61 -24.08 -8.07 6.79
C ILE A 61 -24.59 -6.75 7.38
N TYR A 62 -24.43 -5.68 6.61
CA TYR A 62 -24.81 -4.32 7.03
C TYR A 62 -26.18 -3.90 6.49
N PRO A 63 -26.90 -2.97 7.14
CA PRO A 63 -28.23 -2.51 6.71
C PRO A 63 -28.27 -1.85 5.34
N THR A 64 -27.13 -1.35 4.86
CA THR A 64 -27.01 -0.64 3.59
C THR A 64 -25.85 -1.17 2.77
N LEU A 65 -26.01 -1.16 1.46
CA LEU A 65 -24.94 -1.43 0.49
C LEU A 65 -24.51 -0.13 -0.18
N GLU A 66 -23.21 -0.01 -0.45
CA GLU A 66 -22.63 1.03 -1.30
C GLU A 66 -22.45 0.44 -2.72
N ILE A 67 -23.17 0.95 -3.72
CA ILE A 67 -23.12 0.45 -5.11
C ILE A 67 -22.66 1.54 -6.08
N GLY A 68 -21.94 1.16 -7.14
CA GLY A 68 -21.56 2.08 -8.22
C GLY A 68 -20.48 3.11 -7.84
N GLY A 69 -19.83 2.97 -6.68
CA GLY A 69 -18.70 3.80 -6.29
C GLY A 69 -17.46 3.54 -7.15
N GLY A 70 -16.66 4.58 -7.34
CA GLY A 70 -15.38 4.50 -8.02
C GLY A 70 -14.37 3.68 -7.23
N GLU A 71 -13.42 3.05 -7.92
CA GLU A 71 -12.42 2.16 -7.31
C GLU A 71 -11.61 2.86 -6.19
N ASP A 72 -11.34 4.16 -6.36
CA ASP A 72 -10.53 4.96 -5.45
C ASP A 72 -11.38 5.74 -4.42
N TYR A 73 -12.72 5.61 -4.40
CA TYR A 73 -13.59 6.38 -3.51
C TYR A 73 -13.21 6.27 -2.03
N THR A 74 -13.02 5.05 -1.53
CA THR A 74 -12.61 4.82 -0.13
C THR A 74 -11.23 5.40 0.16
N ARG A 75 -10.32 5.31 -0.81
CA ARG A 75 -8.95 5.83 -0.69
C ARG A 75 -8.94 7.36 -0.60
N ASP A 76 -9.73 8.01 -1.44
CA ASP A 76 -9.93 9.46 -1.44
C ASP A 76 -10.63 9.92 -0.14
N LYS A 77 -11.78 9.31 0.19
CA LYS A 77 -12.61 9.63 1.36
C LYS A 77 -11.85 9.61 2.68
N TYR A 78 -10.97 8.63 2.87
CA TYR A 78 -10.20 8.47 4.10
C TYR A 78 -8.74 8.91 3.96
N SER A 79 -8.39 9.57 2.85
CA SER A 79 -7.02 10.01 2.53
C SER A 79 -5.97 8.89 2.70
N ILE A 80 -6.33 7.67 2.33
CA ILE A 80 -5.48 6.48 2.49
C ILE A 80 -4.29 6.62 1.52
N PRO A 81 -3.04 6.62 2.01
CA PRO A 81 -1.89 6.76 1.14
C PRO A 81 -1.76 5.54 0.22
N TRP A 82 -1.25 5.77 -0.99
CA TRP A 82 -0.74 4.67 -1.79
C TRP A 82 0.47 4.06 -1.07
N THR A 83 0.55 2.73 -1.06
CA THR A 83 1.63 1.98 -0.42
C THR A 83 2.05 0.82 -1.32
N SER A 84 3.35 0.65 -1.53
CA SER A 84 3.89 -0.46 -2.31
C SER A 84 3.82 -1.78 -1.55
N THR A 85 4.11 -2.87 -2.25
CA THR A 85 4.47 -4.14 -1.62
C THR A 85 5.73 -3.97 -0.75
N PRO A 86 5.88 -4.77 0.33
CA PRO A 86 7.09 -4.78 1.15
C PRO A 86 8.35 -5.08 0.34
N ILE A 87 9.48 -4.57 0.82
CA ILE A 87 10.79 -4.99 0.30
C ILE A 87 11.18 -6.23 1.08
N GLU A 88 11.01 -7.40 0.47
CA GLU A 88 11.26 -8.67 1.13
C GLU A 88 12.76 -8.95 1.29
N GLY A 89 13.14 -9.37 2.50
CA GLY A 89 14.45 -9.94 2.79
C GLY A 89 14.44 -11.46 2.70
N VAL A 90 15.62 -12.07 2.76
CA VAL A 90 15.73 -13.53 2.83
C VAL A 90 15.55 -13.97 4.29
N ASP A 91 14.69 -14.96 4.52
CA ASP A 91 14.44 -15.47 5.87
C ASP A 91 15.74 -15.96 6.55
N GLY A 92 15.90 -15.65 7.83
CA GLY A 92 17.12 -15.90 8.60
C GLY A 92 18.28 -14.92 8.34
N THR A 93 18.09 -13.86 7.55
CA THR A 93 19.10 -12.79 7.38
C THR A 93 18.87 -11.60 8.31
N ALA A 94 19.88 -10.74 8.44
CA ALA A 94 19.76 -9.51 9.23
C ALA A 94 18.68 -8.59 8.62
N PRO A 95 17.96 -7.80 9.45
CA PRO A 95 16.95 -6.86 8.96
C PRO A 95 17.53 -5.92 7.88
N ILE A 96 16.78 -5.75 6.79
CA ILE A 96 17.13 -4.81 5.72
C ILE A 96 16.56 -3.43 6.09
N TYR A 97 17.45 -2.46 6.25
CA TYR A 97 17.06 -1.06 6.41
C TYR A 97 17.04 -0.38 5.05
N VAL A 98 15.89 0.18 4.68
CA VAL A 98 15.71 0.89 3.41
C VAL A 98 15.53 2.38 3.68
N SER A 99 16.18 3.19 2.86
CA SER A 99 16.03 4.64 2.85
C SER A 99 16.12 5.14 1.41
N ILE A 100 15.44 6.25 1.12
CA ILE A 100 15.51 6.89 -0.21
C ILE A 100 16.80 7.71 -0.25
N LYS A 101 17.74 7.31 -1.10
CA LYS A 101 18.97 8.07 -1.36
C LYS A 101 18.68 9.21 -2.33
N ASP A 102 17.99 8.91 -3.42
CA ASP A 102 17.64 9.93 -4.41
C ASP A 102 16.38 9.61 -5.21
N VAL A 103 15.78 10.66 -5.77
CA VAL A 103 14.66 10.56 -6.72
C VAL A 103 15.02 11.38 -7.94
N THR A 104 14.93 10.80 -9.12
CA THR A 104 15.19 11.49 -10.39
C THR A 104 14.04 11.29 -11.36
N SER A 105 13.87 12.22 -12.31
CA SER A 105 12.85 12.13 -13.35
C SER A 105 13.30 12.88 -14.61
N ARG A 106 12.79 12.48 -15.78
CA ARG A 106 13.02 13.17 -17.06
C ARG A 106 11.85 14.07 -17.47
N ASP A 107 10.66 13.75 -16.97
CA ASP A 107 9.36 14.25 -17.43
C ASP A 107 8.46 14.72 -16.26
N GLY A 108 8.91 14.53 -15.02
CA GLY A 108 8.26 15.03 -13.80
C GLY A 108 9.15 15.94 -12.96
N ASP A 109 8.70 16.21 -11.74
CA ASP A 109 9.39 17.06 -10.74
C ASP A 109 9.92 16.18 -9.59
N SER A 110 11.22 15.90 -9.62
CA SER A 110 11.89 15.01 -8.66
C SER A 110 11.88 15.55 -7.24
N GLU A 111 12.01 16.87 -7.06
CA GLU A 111 12.01 17.50 -5.74
C GLU A 111 10.65 17.34 -5.07
N LYS A 112 9.56 17.52 -5.83
CA LYS A 112 8.20 17.27 -5.30
C LYS A 112 7.97 15.82 -4.94
N MET A 113 8.43 14.87 -5.75
CA MET A 113 8.30 13.45 -5.44
C MET A 113 9.11 13.09 -4.20
N LYS A 114 10.36 13.55 -4.11
CA LYS A 114 11.23 13.34 -2.95
C LYS A 114 10.65 13.92 -1.66
N ALA A 115 9.93 15.04 -1.75
CA ALA A 115 9.30 15.67 -0.59
C ALA A 115 8.13 14.87 0.01
N VAL A 116 7.45 14.03 -0.79
CA VAL A 116 6.26 13.28 -0.34
C VAL A 116 6.49 11.78 -0.20
N LEU A 117 7.49 11.24 -0.90
CA LEU A 117 7.80 9.82 -0.87
C LEU A 117 8.45 9.46 0.47
N THR A 118 7.87 8.47 1.15
CA THR A 118 8.35 7.99 2.46
C THR A 118 8.56 6.48 2.43
N VAL A 119 9.46 5.98 3.27
CA VAL A 119 9.62 4.55 3.56
C VAL A 119 8.90 4.24 4.87
N LYS A 120 8.08 3.18 4.89
CA LYS A 120 7.33 2.72 6.06
C LYS A 120 7.63 1.24 6.34
N GLY A 121 7.67 0.89 7.63
CA GLY A 121 7.78 -0.50 8.09
C GLY A 121 8.88 -1.28 7.38
N ASP A 122 8.49 -2.39 6.76
CA ASP A 122 9.34 -3.35 6.04
C ASP A 122 9.78 -2.84 4.65
N GLY A 123 10.23 -1.58 4.58
CA GLY A 123 10.74 -0.97 3.35
C GLY A 123 9.68 -0.53 2.34
N MET A 124 8.39 -0.54 2.69
CA MET A 124 7.31 -0.12 1.79
C MET A 124 7.43 1.36 1.43
N LEU A 125 7.31 1.68 0.15
CA LEU A 125 7.21 3.05 -0.32
C LEU A 125 5.78 3.54 -0.12
N SER A 126 5.63 4.79 0.34
CA SER A 126 4.32 5.38 0.58
C SER A 126 4.26 6.80 0.05
N VAL A 127 3.16 7.10 -0.66
CA VAL A 127 2.83 8.42 -1.21
C VAL A 127 1.47 8.83 -0.64
N PRO A 128 1.34 10.04 -0.05
CA PRO A 128 0.05 10.55 0.43
C PRO A 128 -1.02 10.52 -0.66
N CYS A 129 -2.29 10.31 -0.29
CA CYS A 129 -3.41 10.29 -1.25
C CYS A 129 -3.52 11.61 -2.04
N HIS A 130 -3.34 12.73 -1.35
CA HIS A 130 -3.37 14.06 -1.95
C HIS A 130 -1.97 14.67 -1.95
N HIS A 131 -1.46 14.99 -3.14
CA HIS A 131 -0.14 15.56 -3.35
C HIS A 131 -0.10 16.36 -4.67
N ASN A 132 0.94 17.18 -4.85
CA ASN A 132 1.13 18.01 -6.04
C ASN A 132 2.26 17.51 -6.96
N VAL A 133 2.59 16.21 -6.86
CA VAL A 133 3.60 15.58 -7.74
C VAL A 133 2.99 15.45 -9.14
N PRO A 134 3.61 16.00 -10.18
CA PRO A 134 3.08 15.90 -11.54
C PRO A 134 3.17 14.47 -12.06
N LEU A 135 2.41 14.18 -13.12
CA LEU A 135 2.60 12.96 -13.90
C LEU A 135 4.02 12.91 -14.45
N GLY A 136 4.62 11.72 -14.43
CA GLY A 136 5.94 11.48 -14.99
C GLY A 136 6.50 10.15 -14.52
N ARG A 137 7.63 9.74 -15.11
CA ARG A 137 8.37 8.55 -14.67
C ARG A 137 9.45 8.96 -13.68
N TYR A 138 9.39 8.35 -12.50
CA TYR A 138 10.33 8.60 -11.40
C TYR A 138 11.21 7.38 -11.18
N ILE A 139 12.50 7.61 -10.97
CA ILE A 139 13.48 6.59 -10.60
C ILE A 139 13.88 6.88 -9.16
N VAL A 140 13.65 5.90 -8.27
CA VAL A 140 13.99 5.95 -6.85
C VAL A 140 15.22 5.07 -6.63
N SER A 141 16.21 5.58 -5.89
CA SER A 141 17.44 4.87 -5.52
C SER A 141 17.78 5.03 -4.06
#